data_AF-A0A661QAS3-F1
#
_entry.id   AF-A0A661QAS3-F1
#
_cell.length_a   1.000
_cell.length_b   1.000
_cell.length_c   1.000
_cell.angle_alpha   90.00
_cell.angle_beta   90.00
_cell.angle_gamma   90.00
#
_symmetry.space_group_name_H-M   'P 1'
#
loop_
_entity.id
_entity.type
_entity.pdbx_description
1 polymer ?
#
loop_
_entity_poly.entity_id
_entity_poly.type
_entity_poly.pdbx_seq_one_letter_code
_entity_poly.pdbx_strand_id
1 'polypeptide(L)'
;MEVHVSDLTWDQFIYPRKNKSEKTINAYVEALAIGAQFPPIKVQRVFNYTSGNETADLPADRHGATIILDGIHRWSAFKESGIKKIAVVE
;
A
#
# COMPACT_ATOMS: atom_id res chain seq x y z
N MET A 1 1.83 9.70 9.11
CA MET A 1 0.39 9.60 9.44
C MET A 1 -0.02 8.14 9.50
N GLU A 2 -1.17 7.81 10.09
CA GLU A 2 -1.73 6.45 10.10
C GLU A 2 -2.92 6.36 9.13
N VAL A 3 -2.97 5.29 8.33
CA VAL A 3 -4.04 5.04 7.35
C VAL A 3 -4.50 3.59 7.40
N HIS A 4 -5.68 3.31 6.87
CA HIS A 4 -6.12 1.93 6.71
C HIS A 4 -5.39 1.28 5.53
N VAL A 5 -4.95 0.03 5.70
CA VAL A 5 -4.13 -0.67 4.70
C VAL A 5 -4.84 -0.85 3.35
N SER A 6 -6.19 -0.91 3.35
CA SER A 6 -7.01 -1.00 2.13
C SER A 6 -7.13 0.31 1.36
N ASP A 7 -6.79 1.45 1.95
CA ASP A 7 -6.95 2.77 1.32
C ASP A 7 -5.75 3.11 0.42
N LEU A 8 -4.74 2.24 0.39
CA LEU A 8 -3.54 2.41 -0.40
C LEU A 8 -3.67 1.72 -1.76
N THR A 9 -3.32 2.46 -2.81
CA THR A 9 -3.33 1.98 -4.20
C THR A 9 -1.93 1.54 -4.61
N TRP A 10 -1.80 0.29 -5.04
CA TRP A 10 -0.61 -0.17 -5.76
C TRP A 10 -0.85 -0.05 -7.26
N ASP A 11 -0.29 0.97 -7.87
CA ASP A 11 -0.31 1.14 -9.31
C ASP A 11 1.00 0.63 -9.94
N GLN A 12 0.89 -0.29 -10.89
CA GLN A 12 2.05 -0.94 -11.53
C GLN A 12 2.72 -0.08 -12.62
N PHE A 13 2.05 0.97 -13.11
CA PHE A 13 2.66 1.93 -14.03
C PHE A 13 3.57 2.91 -13.30
N ILE A 14 3.22 3.25 -12.05
CA ILE A 14 4.02 4.17 -11.22
C ILE A 14 5.08 3.40 -10.41
N TYR A 15 4.71 2.26 -9.83
CA TYR A 15 5.63 1.53 -8.96
C TYR A 15 6.71 0.81 -9.77
N PRO A 16 8.00 1.00 -9.48
CA PRO A 16 9.09 0.52 -10.35
C PRO A 16 9.20 -1.01 -10.43
N ARG A 17 8.57 -1.75 -9.51
CA ARG A 17 8.58 -3.21 -9.49
C ARG A 17 7.29 -3.78 -10.07
N LYS A 18 7.43 -4.56 -11.14
CA LYS A 18 6.31 -5.29 -11.78
C LYS A 18 5.75 -6.41 -10.90
N ASN A 19 6.62 -7.11 -10.18
CA ASN A 19 6.26 -8.31 -9.40
C ASN A 19 6.60 -8.14 -7.91
N LYS A 20 5.82 -8.83 -7.09
CA LYS A 20 6.09 -9.03 -5.66
C LYS A 20 6.81 -10.37 -5.46
N SER A 21 7.63 -10.46 -4.42
CA SER A 21 8.33 -11.69 -4.05
C SER A 21 7.61 -12.30 -2.85
N GLU A 22 6.92 -13.42 -3.05
CA GLU A 22 6.22 -14.13 -1.97
C GLU A 22 7.18 -14.52 -0.85
N LYS A 23 8.38 -15.01 -1.19
CA LYS A 23 9.42 -15.32 -0.19
C LYS A 23 9.73 -14.12 0.72
N THR A 24 9.81 -12.91 0.16
CA THR A 24 10.09 -11.69 0.94
C THR A 24 8.89 -11.31 1.79
N ILE A 25 7.67 -11.43 1.25
CA ILE A 25 6.43 -11.13 1.97
C ILE A 25 6.27 -12.08 3.16
N ASN A 26 6.44 -13.39 2.96
CA ASN A 26 6.33 -14.39 4.02
C ASN A 26 7.33 -14.14 5.15
N ALA A 27 8.59 -13.83 4.82
CA ALA A 27 9.59 -13.47 5.82
C ALA A 27 9.20 -12.21 6.62
N TYR A 28 8.52 -11.25 5.97
CA TYR A 28 8.02 -10.06 6.65
C TYR A 28 6.79 -10.35 7.51
N VAL A 29 5.89 -11.23 7.09
CA VAL A 29 4.75 -11.71 7.90
C VAL A 29 5.28 -12.39 9.17
N GLU A 30 6.28 -13.27 9.05
CA GLU A 30 6.93 -13.92 10.19
C GLU A 30 7.59 -12.89 11.13
N ALA A 31 8.29 -11.90 10.59
CA ALA A 31 8.89 -10.83 11.38
C ALA A 31 7.83 -10.00 12.14
N LEU A 32 6.71 -9.67 11.49
CA LEU A 32 5.59 -8.98 12.13
C LEU A 32 4.98 -9.81 13.26
N ALA A 33 4.87 -11.13 13.07
CA ALA A 33 4.32 -12.04 14.08
C ALA A 33 5.14 -12.07 15.39
N ILE A 34 6.45 -11.82 15.32
CA ILE A 34 7.33 -11.70 16.49
C ILE A 34 7.49 -10.26 17.01
N GLY A 35 6.68 -9.32 16.51
CA GLY A 35 6.63 -7.93 17.00
C GLY A 35 7.62 -6.98 16.34
N ALA A 36 8.22 -7.34 15.19
CA ALA A 36 9.08 -6.43 14.45
C ALA A 36 8.32 -5.15 14.04
N GLN A 37 9.00 -4.01 14.11
CA GLN A 37 8.47 -2.73 13.66
C GLN A 37 9.13 -2.38 12.34
N PHE A 38 8.32 -2.17 11.31
CA PHE A 38 8.82 -1.72 10.02
C PHE A 38 8.79 -0.20 9.90
N PRO A 39 9.67 0.40 9.08
CA PRO A 39 9.55 1.81 8.77
C PRO A 39 8.21 2.10 8.08
N PRO A 40 7.76 3.37 8.06
CA PRO A 40 6.56 3.77 7.33
C PRO A 40 6.63 3.44 5.83
N ILE A 41 5.47 3.30 5.21
CA ILE A 41 5.32 3.14 3.75
C ILE A 41 5.33 4.52 3.10
N LYS A 42 6.11 4.69 2.02
CA LYS A 42 6.12 5.96 1.28
C LYS A 42 4.94 6.00 0.33
N VAL A 43 4.16 7.07 0.38
CA VAL A 43 2.95 7.24 -0.41
C VAL A 43 2.89 8.61 -1.06
N GLN A 44 2.01 8.79 -2.02
CA GLN A 44 1.67 10.10 -2.57
C GLN A 44 0.17 10.21 -2.71
N ARG A 45 -0.40 11.29 -2.19
CA ARG A 45 -1.79 11.64 -2.45
C ARG A 45 -1.89 12.35 -3.79
N VAL A 46 -2.79 11.88 -4.64
CA VAL A 46 -3.10 12.50 -5.93
C VAL A 46 -4.60 12.71 -6.03
N PHE A 47 -4.99 13.76 -6.73
CA PHE A 47 -6.39 14.07 -7.05
C PHE A 47 -6.61 13.88 -8.55
N ASN A 48 -7.85 13.60 -8.95
CA ASN A 48 -8.23 13.33 -10.34
C ASN A 48 -7.49 12.12 -10.94
N TYR A 49 -7.26 11.09 -10.14
CA TYR A 49 -6.52 9.90 -10.56
C TYR A 49 -7.47 8.79 -10.99
N THR A 50 -7.46 8.47 -12.29
CA THR A 50 -8.13 7.30 -12.86
C THR A 50 -7.13 6.15 -12.91
N SER A 51 -7.19 5.22 -11.96
CA SER A 51 -6.33 4.02 -12.02
C SER A 51 -6.72 3.20 -13.26
N GLY A 52 -5.73 2.70 -14.01
CA GLY A 52 -5.93 2.08 -15.33
C GLY A 52 -6.74 0.79 -15.35
N ASN A 53 -7.24 0.27 -14.23
CA ASN A 53 -8.01 -0.97 -14.13
C ASN A 53 -9.30 -0.79 -13.34
N GLU A 54 -10.24 -0.05 -13.90
CA GLU A 54 -11.59 0.24 -13.36
C GLU A 54 -11.65 1.53 -12.54
N THR A 55 -12.50 2.41 -13.04
CA THR A 55 -13.24 3.42 -12.28
C THR A 55 -13.92 2.72 -11.10
N ALA A 56 -13.25 2.68 -9.96
CA ALA A 56 -13.97 2.43 -8.71
C ALA A 56 -14.93 3.61 -8.53
N ASP A 57 -16.22 3.28 -8.50
CA ASP A 57 -17.39 4.15 -8.32
C ASP A 57 -17.26 5.09 -7.10
N LEU A 58 -16.43 6.11 -7.23
CA LEU A 58 -16.39 7.24 -6.31
C LEU A 58 -17.15 8.41 -6.95
N PRO A 59 -18.03 9.09 -6.20
CA PRO A 59 -18.73 10.25 -6.72
C PRO A 59 -17.74 11.30 -7.24
N ALA A 60 -18.14 11.97 -8.32
CA ALA A 60 -17.34 12.83 -9.19
C ALA A 60 -16.65 14.03 -8.50
N ASP A 61 -16.87 14.23 -7.19
CA ASP A 61 -16.35 15.35 -6.42
C ASP A 61 -15.05 15.04 -5.65
N ARG A 62 -14.62 13.78 -5.53
CA ARG A 62 -13.44 13.41 -4.71
C ARG A 62 -12.65 12.18 -5.19
N HIS A 63 -12.14 12.19 -6.42
CA HIS A 63 -11.20 11.15 -6.89
C HIS A 63 -9.78 11.34 -6.33
N GLY A 64 -9.63 11.22 -5.02
CA GLY A 64 -8.32 11.16 -4.36
C GLY A 64 -7.82 9.71 -4.27
N ALA A 65 -6.58 9.44 -4.69
CA ALA A 65 -5.92 8.16 -4.48
C ALA A 65 -4.64 8.34 -3.64
N THR A 66 -4.34 7.37 -2.79
CA THR A 66 -3.09 7.34 -2.02
C THR A 66 -2.19 6.25 -2.59
N ILE A 67 -1.29 6.65 -3.48
CA ILE A 67 -0.47 5.73 -4.27
C ILE A 67 0.77 5.33 -3.48
N ILE A 68 1.07 4.04 -3.45
CA ILE A 68 2.30 3.52 -2.84
C ILE A 68 3.49 3.87 -3.76
N LEU A 69 4.52 4.51 -3.21
CA LEU A 69 5.78 4.82 -3.91
C LEU A 69 6.96 3.94 -3.46
N ASP A 70 6.94 3.48 -2.20
CA ASP A 70 7.89 2.48 -1.68
C ASP A 70 7.23 1.61 -0.60
N GLY A 71 7.73 0.40 -0.42
CA GLY A 71 7.32 -0.49 0.66
C GLY A 71 6.25 -1.51 0.27
N ILE A 72 6.14 -1.85 -1.02
CA ILE A 72 5.08 -2.76 -1.50
C ILE A 72 5.07 -4.13 -0.80
N HIS A 73 6.23 -4.70 -0.48
CA HIS A 73 6.32 -5.98 0.24
C HIS A 73 5.91 -5.84 1.71
N ARG A 74 6.24 -4.72 2.35
CA ARG A 74 5.80 -4.40 3.72
C ARG A 74 4.29 -4.22 3.77
N TRP A 75 3.73 -3.47 2.81
CA TRP A 75 2.29 -3.30 2.65
C TRP A 75 1.58 -4.64 2.48
N SER A 76 2.08 -5.50 1.59
CA SER A 76 1.55 -6.86 1.40
C SER A 76 1.60 -7.68 2.69
N ALA A 77 2.72 -7.65 3.41
CA ALA A 77 2.85 -8.35 4.68
C ALA A 77 1.86 -7.83 5.74
N PHE A 78 1.67 -6.51 5.86
CA PHE A 78 0.66 -5.95 6.77
C PHE A 78 -0.75 -6.46 6.46
N LYS A 79 -1.13 -6.55 5.18
CA LYS A 79 -2.42 -7.12 4.77
C LYS A 79 -2.56 -8.58 5.18
N GLU A 80 -1.53 -9.39 4.90
CA GLU A 80 -1.54 -10.83 5.21
C GLU A 80 -1.51 -11.10 6.72
N SER A 81 -0.85 -10.25 7.50
CA SER A 81 -0.86 -10.29 8.97
C SER A 81 -2.16 -9.76 9.60
N GLY A 82 -3.13 -9.29 8.80
CA GLY A 82 -4.39 -8.72 9.30
C GLY A 82 -4.25 -7.36 10.00
N ILE A 83 -3.10 -6.70 9.86
CA ILE A 83 -2.84 -5.37 10.43
C ILE A 83 -3.59 -4.34 9.60
N LYS A 84 -4.58 -3.70 10.22
CA LYS A 84 -5.51 -2.78 9.54
C LYS A 84 -4.97 -1.37 9.40
N LYS A 85 -4.20 -0.90 10.38
CA LYS A 85 -3.70 0.47 10.43
C LYS A 85 -2.18 0.48 10.41
N ILE A 86 -1.62 1.28 9.51
CA ILE A 86 -0.17 1.32 9.28
C ILE A 86 0.34 2.75 9.18
N ALA A 87 1.60 2.95 9.55
CA ALA A 87 2.28 4.22 9.39
C ALA A 87 2.69 4.46 7.93
N VAL A 88 2.43 5.66 7.43
CA VAL A 88 2.84 6.13 6.09
C VAL A 88 3.45 7.53 6.16
N VAL A 89 4.27 7.84 5.15
CA VAL A 89 4.95 9.12 4.94
C VAL A 89 4.80 9.55 3.48
N GLU A 90 4.73 10.85 3.22
CA GLU A 90 4.66 11.43 1.86
C GLU A 90 6.07 11.72 1.29
#